data_AF-A0A939WWA7-F1
#
_entry.id   AF-A0A939WWA7-F1
#
_cell.length_a   1.000
_cell.length_b   1.000
_cell.length_c   1.000
_cell.angle_alpha   90.00
_cell.angle_beta   90.00
_cell.angle_gamma   90.00
#
_symmetry.space_group_name_H-M   'P 1'
#
loop_
_entity.id
_entity.type
_entity.pdbx_description
1 polymer ?
#
loop_
_entity_poly.entity_id
_entity_poly.type
_entity_poly.pdbx_seq_one_letter_code
_entity_poly.pdbx_strand_id
1 'polypeptide(L)'
;MFKKLIYCGAILALATSCSEDFDNWASPQSNAPEESQSVQFAAVAADDIDIATADDVIPLFTYVLGMPEGYVYDSLSVDVVDAETEKVSPLEYLAEDDYVSVAKTTLATVVEGMYGKRPTARDLTLVTRAYAYTSAAKTTVVRSLTDTVRLKVTPEAPVIENAYYYVGGANGWSDSDQTYKLSNGDADPYENPVFTVTVPAVGGDHWFKIAPASAYTREEGFWGGDMVGVAVNGTSDLEGKLVVGQNDDVAQSWKIDEGANAGLYYTISINLLDQTYTITPLNFGSWLYEIGNESGWSASHPLYGPNNDGKYQGYYYLDGQFKFKPNEDNWDGDYECIGEGKIGQGSDNCPDPGAGFYQIDVDLAAGTYALTQVNSITVVGYFNGWNQADQGTHMTYNVEGGYWEATLNLDSNGFKFAMNDDWAISWGGSNGDPAAYRDLTQNGGKDLDLPADGAGTYNIKLYLSYEGGNKVVLTKQ
;
A
#
# COMPACT_ATOMS: atom_id res chain seq x y z
N MET A 1 -40.75 52.80 -31.35
CA MET A 1 -41.32 53.28 -32.64
C MET A 1 -40.60 54.56 -33.02
N PHE A 2 -40.22 54.76 -34.30
CA PHE A 2 -39.59 55.97 -34.89
C PHE A 2 -38.30 56.50 -34.21
N LYS A 3 -37.10 56.58 -34.81
CA LYS A 3 -36.58 56.62 -36.20
C LYS A 3 -36.63 58.01 -36.90
N LYS A 4 -35.49 58.71 -36.83
CA LYS A 4 -34.82 59.56 -37.86
C LYS A 4 -35.34 60.96 -38.25
N LEU A 5 -34.39 61.68 -38.89
CA LEU A 5 -34.43 62.91 -39.74
C LEU A 5 -34.16 64.23 -38.99
N ILE A 6 -33.01 64.91 -39.14
CA ILE A 6 -32.23 65.40 -40.32
C ILE A 6 -33.00 66.48 -41.12
N TYR A 7 -32.54 67.75 -41.11
CA TYR A 7 -31.96 68.48 -42.26
C TYR A 7 -31.89 70.01 -42.10
N CYS A 8 -30.89 70.60 -42.80
CA CYS A 8 -30.83 71.95 -43.38
C CYS A 8 -30.81 73.18 -42.43
N GLY A 9 -30.12 74.27 -42.80
CA GLY A 9 -29.34 74.47 -44.02
C GLY A 9 -28.46 75.72 -44.00
N ALA A 10 -27.55 75.82 -44.97
CA ALA A 10 -26.64 76.95 -45.14
C ALA A 10 -27.22 78.01 -46.07
N ILE A 11 -26.96 79.29 -45.78
CA ILE A 11 -27.04 80.42 -46.73
C ILE A 11 -25.77 81.27 -46.57
N LEU A 12 -25.27 81.78 -47.69
CA LEU A 12 -23.96 82.43 -47.88
C LEU A 12 -24.12 83.87 -48.42
N ALA A 13 -23.04 84.67 -48.38
CA ALA A 13 -22.85 85.98 -49.04
C ALA A 13 -23.51 87.17 -48.30
N LEU A 14 -22.95 88.38 -48.12
CA LEU A 14 -21.74 89.13 -48.56
C LEU A 14 -21.34 90.11 -47.40
N ALA A 15 -20.23 90.87 -47.33
CA ALA A 15 -19.10 91.18 -48.23
C ALA A 15 -17.87 91.77 -47.46
N THR A 16 -16.83 92.16 -48.24
CA THR A 16 -15.73 93.14 -48.02
C THR A 16 -15.92 94.26 -46.96
N SER A 17 -14.89 94.81 -46.29
CA SER A 17 -13.42 94.62 -46.36
C SER A 17 -12.71 95.43 -45.25
N CYS A 18 -11.46 95.03 -44.92
CA CYS A 18 -10.44 95.81 -44.20
C CYS A 18 -10.78 96.20 -42.74
N SER A 19 -10.37 95.41 -41.73
CA SER A 19 -8.99 95.22 -41.21
C SER A 19 -8.53 96.34 -40.27
N GLU A 20 -8.65 96.12 -38.96
CA GLU A 20 -7.61 96.38 -37.95
C GLU A 20 -7.75 95.29 -36.85
N ASP A 21 -6.65 94.95 -36.19
CA ASP A 21 -6.50 93.69 -35.44
C ASP A 21 -7.30 93.62 -34.13
N PHE A 22 -8.02 92.50 -33.94
CA PHE A 22 -8.45 92.02 -32.63
C PHE A 22 -8.21 90.52 -32.55
N ASP A 23 -7.21 90.12 -31.77
CA ASP A 23 -6.89 88.71 -31.54
C ASP A 23 -8.08 87.92 -30.99
N ASN A 24 -8.21 86.68 -31.47
CA ASN A 24 -9.33 85.79 -31.20
C ASN A 24 -9.31 85.26 -29.76
N TRP A 25 -9.85 86.04 -28.83
CA TRP A 25 -9.94 85.75 -27.39
C TRP A 25 -10.97 84.66 -27.01
N ALA A 26 -11.41 83.82 -27.96
CA ALA A 26 -12.48 82.84 -27.80
C ALA A 26 -12.06 81.37 -28.03
N SER A 27 -10.78 81.04 -27.87
CA SER A 27 -10.34 79.66 -27.63
C SER A 27 -10.32 79.39 -26.13
N PRO A 28 -11.20 78.54 -25.55
CA PRO A 28 -11.05 78.14 -24.16
C PRO A 28 -9.70 77.42 -24.00
N GLN A 29 -8.94 77.73 -22.96
CA GLN A 29 -7.78 76.92 -22.59
C GLN A 29 -8.27 75.53 -22.20
N SER A 30 -8.18 74.57 -23.12
CA SER A 30 -8.11 73.18 -22.74
C SER A 30 -6.75 72.96 -22.11
N ASN A 31 -6.71 72.80 -20.79
CA ASN A 31 -5.62 72.03 -20.20
C ASN A 31 -5.59 70.68 -20.93
N ALA A 32 -4.39 70.20 -21.29
CA ALA A 32 -4.27 68.80 -21.66
C ALA A 32 -4.85 67.96 -20.51
N PRO A 33 -5.57 66.85 -20.78
CA PRO A 33 -5.92 65.92 -19.71
C PRO A 33 -4.63 65.55 -18.98
N GLU A 34 -4.57 65.79 -17.67
CA GLU A 34 -3.44 65.30 -16.88
C GLU A 34 -3.38 63.77 -17.05
N GLU A 35 -2.17 63.23 -17.23
CA GLU A 35 -2.00 61.78 -17.30
C GLU A 35 -2.54 61.15 -16.01
N SER A 36 -3.21 60.00 -16.13
CA SER A 36 -3.80 59.34 -14.98
C SER A 36 -2.69 58.90 -14.01
N GLN A 37 -2.50 59.67 -12.94
CA GLN A 37 -1.57 59.35 -11.88
C GLN A 37 -2.02 58.07 -11.16
N SER A 38 -1.24 56.99 -11.29
CA SER A 38 -1.51 55.70 -10.68
C SER A 38 -0.31 55.23 -9.87
N VAL A 39 -0.58 54.55 -8.75
CA VAL A 39 0.47 53.85 -7.99
C VAL A 39 1.01 52.71 -8.85
N GLN A 40 2.29 52.76 -9.17
CA GLN A 40 3.02 51.67 -9.82
C GLN A 40 3.56 50.73 -8.75
N PHE A 41 3.45 49.44 -9.01
CA PHE A 41 4.05 48.38 -8.21
C PHE A 41 4.70 47.40 -9.20
N ALA A 42 5.93 47.02 -8.92
CA ALA A 42 6.64 45.97 -9.65
C ALA A 42 7.41 45.11 -8.65
N ALA A 43 7.15 43.81 -8.63
CA ALA A 43 7.86 42.84 -7.80
C ALA A 43 8.82 41.96 -8.62
N VAL A 44 9.88 41.51 -7.97
CA VAL A 44 10.85 40.55 -8.48
C VAL A 44 10.90 39.38 -7.51
N ALA A 45 10.51 38.19 -7.97
CA ALA A 45 10.53 36.96 -7.20
C ALA A 45 11.93 36.67 -6.63
N ALA A 46 11.97 36.05 -5.45
CA ALA A 46 13.18 35.39 -4.95
C ALA A 46 13.55 34.16 -5.80
N ASP A 47 14.73 33.60 -5.53
CA ASP A 47 15.19 32.34 -6.10
C ASP A 47 14.29 31.15 -5.67
N ASP A 48 14.47 29.99 -6.32
CA ASP A 48 13.75 28.75 -6.01
C ASP A 48 13.94 28.35 -4.52
N ILE A 49 12.82 28.05 -3.85
CA ILE A 49 12.76 27.78 -2.41
C ILE A 49 12.69 26.27 -2.18
N ASP A 50 13.69 25.70 -1.49
CA ASP A 50 13.59 24.38 -0.87
C ASP A 50 13.30 24.55 0.63
N ILE A 51 12.09 24.23 1.06
CA ILE A 51 11.68 24.42 2.46
C ILE A 51 12.57 23.59 3.40
N ALA A 52 13.04 22.41 3.00
CA ALA A 52 13.85 21.55 3.86
C ALA A 52 15.18 22.19 4.26
N THR A 53 15.78 22.99 3.36
CA THR A 53 17.09 23.64 3.56
C THR A 53 17.01 25.12 3.92
N ALA A 54 15.84 25.75 3.76
CA ALA A 54 15.64 27.16 4.04
C ALA A 54 15.67 27.51 5.54
N ASP A 55 16.10 28.75 5.83
CA ASP A 55 16.05 29.38 7.14
C ASP A 55 14.60 29.59 7.64
N ASP A 56 14.43 29.89 8.94
CA ASP A 56 13.14 30.13 9.59
C ASP A 56 12.32 31.28 8.96
N VAL A 57 12.97 32.20 8.23
CA VAL A 57 12.35 33.32 7.51
C VAL A 57 12.79 33.28 6.05
N ILE A 58 11.84 33.06 5.15
CA ILE A 58 12.08 32.74 3.74
C ILE A 58 11.77 33.97 2.86
N PRO A 59 12.70 34.40 1.98
CA PRO A 59 12.44 35.44 0.98
C PRO A 59 11.30 35.07 0.04
N LEU A 60 10.39 36.01 -0.28
CA LEU A 60 9.37 35.82 -1.31
C LEU A 60 9.62 36.72 -2.53
N PHE A 61 9.81 38.02 -2.31
CA PHE A 61 10.12 38.96 -3.39
C PHE A 61 10.68 40.28 -2.86
N THR A 62 11.37 41.00 -3.73
CA THR A 62 11.61 42.46 -3.58
C THR A 62 10.60 43.22 -4.43
N TYR A 63 10.32 44.49 -4.09
CA TYR A 63 9.37 45.30 -4.85
C TYR A 63 9.73 46.78 -4.88
N VAL A 64 9.34 47.45 -5.96
CA VAL A 64 9.51 48.90 -6.15
C VAL A 64 8.15 49.58 -6.24
N LEU A 65 7.96 50.63 -5.44
CA LEU A 65 6.79 51.50 -5.48
C LEU A 65 7.07 52.78 -6.26
N GLY A 66 6.33 53.00 -7.35
CA GLY A 66 6.26 54.30 -8.02
C GLY A 66 5.03 55.06 -7.54
N MET A 67 5.24 56.12 -6.75
CA MET A 67 4.16 56.92 -6.17
C MET A 67 4.16 58.35 -6.70
N PRO A 68 2.99 58.93 -7.06
CA PRO A 68 2.89 60.34 -7.44
C PRO A 68 3.21 61.28 -6.26
N GLU A 69 3.59 62.53 -6.56
CA GLU A 69 3.95 63.51 -5.54
C GLU A 69 2.80 63.76 -4.55
N GLY A 70 3.10 63.74 -3.25
CA GLY A 70 2.14 63.95 -2.17
C GLY A 70 1.35 62.71 -1.73
N TYR A 71 1.45 61.58 -2.44
CA TYR A 71 0.82 60.32 -2.02
C TYR A 71 1.59 59.70 -0.83
N VAL A 72 0.89 58.89 -0.02
CA VAL A 72 1.44 58.27 1.20
C VAL A 72 1.10 56.79 1.24
N TYR A 73 2.11 55.93 1.37
CA TYR A 73 1.94 54.48 1.49
C TYR A 73 1.08 54.11 2.72
N ASP A 74 0.29 53.03 2.57
CA ASP A 74 -0.57 52.51 3.64
C ASP A 74 -0.22 51.05 3.97
N SER A 75 -0.36 50.16 2.99
CA SER A 75 -0.29 48.71 3.20
C SER A 75 -0.05 47.95 1.89
N LEU A 76 0.33 46.68 2.03
CA LEU A 76 0.45 45.70 0.97
C LEU A 76 -0.60 44.60 1.20
N SER A 77 -1.11 43.96 0.15
CA SER A 77 -1.76 42.65 0.25
C SER A 77 -0.97 41.65 -0.57
N VAL A 78 -0.65 40.50 0.03
CA VAL A 78 -0.07 39.34 -0.64
C VAL A 78 -1.07 38.20 -0.50
N ASP A 79 -1.66 37.78 -1.61
CA ASP A 79 -2.59 36.66 -1.65
C ASP A 79 -1.94 35.48 -2.40
N VAL A 80 -2.08 34.27 -1.89
CA VAL A 80 -1.76 33.04 -2.62
C VAL A 80 -2.92 32.69 -3.54
N VAL A 81 -2.59 32.29 -4.77
CA VAL A 81 -3.54 31.80 -5.78
C VAL A 81 -3.34 30.31 -5.98
N ASP A 82 -4.39 29.55 -5.70
CA ASP A 82 -4.51 28.14 -6.09
C ASP A 82 -4.78 28.05 -7.60
N ALA A 83 -3.87 27.39 -8.31
CA ALA A 83 -3.92 27.24 -9.76
C ALA A 83 -4.97 26.21 -10.24
N GLU A 84 -5.42 25.30 -9.37
CA GLU A 84 -6.43 24.29 -9.70
C GLU A 84 -7.85 24.77 -9.37
N THR A 85 -8.02 25.47 -8.24
CA THR A 85 -9.35 25.93 -7.78
C THR A 85 -9.66 27.40 -8.06
N GLU A 86 -8.70 28.16 -8.61
CA GLU A 86 -8.72 29.63 -8.76
C GLU A 86 -8.94 30.39 -7.43
N LYS A 87 -8.83 29.71 -6.28
CA LYS A 87 -9.08 30.28 -4.96
C LYS A 87 -7.94 31.21 -4.57
N VAL A 88 -8.30 32.44 -4.23
CA VAL A 88 -7.39 33.47 -3.71
C VAL A 88 -7.52 33.51 -2.18
N SER A 89 -6.41 33.35 -1.45
CA SER A 89 -6.38 33.36 0.02
C SER A 89 -5.25 34.26 0.52
N PRO A 90 -5.46 35.12 1.54
CA PRO A 90 -4.40 35.96 2.09
C PRO A 90 -3.25 35.12 2.64
N LEU A 91 -2.01 35.53 2.38
CA LEU A 91 -0.81 35.00 2.99
C LEU A 91 -0.43 35.85 4.21
N GLU A 92 -0.04 35.22 5.31
CA GLU A 92 0.66 35.94 6.39
C GLU A 92 2.13 36.11 5.98
N TYR A 93 2.61 37.36 6.00
CA TYR A 93 3.95 37.72 5.52
C TYR A 93 4.59 38.76 6.44
N LEU A 94 5.91 38.86 6.36
CA LEU A 94 6.73 39.91 6.95
C LEU A 94 7.15 40.86 5.83
N ALA A 95 7.07 42.18 6.04
CA ALA A 95 7.53 43.16 5.07
C ALA A 95 8.39 44.23 5.74
N GLU A 96 9.52 44.53 5.13
CA GLU A 96 10.45 45.60 5.50
C GLU A 96 10.73 46.42 4.24
N ASP A 97 10.53 47.73 4.29
CA ASP A 97 10.72 48.70 3.19
C ASP A 97 10.45 48.20 1.75
N ASP A 98 11.42 47.60 1.06
CA ASP A 98 11.34 47.11 -0.34
C ASP A 98 11.35 45.57 -0.49
N TYR A 99 11.13 44.83 0.60
CA TYR A 99 11.31 43.38 0.71
C TYR A 99 10.14 42.68 1.43
N VAL A 100 9.80 41.47 1.00
CA VAL A 100 8.77 40.61 1.60
C VAL A 100 9.30 39.19 1.81
N SER A 101 9.07 38.67 3.02
CA SER A 101 9.40 37.32 3.45
C SER A 101 8.24 36.65 4.20
N VAL A 102 8.39 35.39 4.56
CA VAL A 102 7.39 34.60 5.30
C VAL A 102 8.07 33.65 6.29
N ALA A 103 7.41 33.33 7.39
CA ALA A 103 7.90 32.29 8.30
C ALA A 103 7.86 30.91 7.61
N LYS A 104 8.93 30.12 7.74
CA LYS A 104 9.06 28.78 7.14
C LYS A 104 7.85 27.88 7.40
N THR A 105 7.36 27.86 8.63
CA THR A 105 6.17 27.09 9.05
C THR A 105 4.87 27.54 8.37
N THR A 106 4.73 28.83 8.06
CA THR A 106 3.57 29.39 7.35
C THR A 106 3.61 28.98 5.89
N LEU A 107 4.78 29.09 5.24
CA LEU A 107 4.95 28.65 3.85
C LEU A 107 4.72 27.14 3.71
N ALA A 108 5.28 26.33 4.62
CA ALA A 108 5.08 24.89 4.65
C ALA A 108 3.59 24.53 4.77
N THR A 109 2.86 25.14 5.72
CA THR A 109 1.42 24.91 5.91
C THR A 109 0.60 25.23 4.66
N VAL A 110 0.91 26.34 3.98
CA VAL A 110 0.22 26.74 2.73
C VAL A 110 0.53 25.76 1.60
N VAL A 111 1.80 25.43 1.41
CA VAL A 111 2.27 24.55 0.33
C VAL A 111 1.77 23.12 0.50
N GLU A 112 1.83 22.55 1.72
CA GLU A 112 1.26 21.24 2.02
C GLU A 112 -0.26 21.22 1.80
N GLY A 113 -0.97 22.26 2.24
CA GLY A 113 -2.42 22.37 2.07
C GLY A 113 -2.89 22.51 0.61
N MET A 114 -2.00 22.89 -0.30
CA MET A 114 -2.27 23.02 -1.74
C MET A 114 -1.79 21.82 -2.56
N TYR A 115 -0.61 21.27 -2.24
CA TYR A 115 0.11 20.34 -3.11
C TYR A 115 0.48 19.01 -2.43
N GLY A 116 0.09 18.81 -1.18
CA GLY A 116 0.52 17.70 -0.34
C GLY A 116 2.00 17.78 0.05
N LYS A 117 2.48 16.72 0.70
CA LYS A 117 3.84 16.66 1.26
C LYS A 117 4.92 16.24 0.28
N ARG A 118 4.58 15.79 -0.93
CA ARG A 118 5.56 15.22 -1.88
C ARG A 118 6.64 16.25 -2.25
N PRO A 119 7.94 15.98 -2.00
CA PRO A 119 9.04 16.93 -2.18
C PRO A 119 9.36 17.08 -3.68
N THR A 120 8.52 17.82 -4.38
CA THR A 120 8.62 18.11 -5.81
C THR A 120 8.32 19.57 -6.01
N ALA A 121 9.23 20.31 -6.66
CA ALA A 121 9.07 21.74 -6.88
C ALA A 121 7.74 22.07 -7.58
N ARG A 122 6.94 22.94 -6.97
CA ARG A 122 5.66 23.45 -7.49
C ARG A 122 5.74 24.95 -7.73
N ASP A 123 4.98 25.45 -8.70
CA ASP A 123 4.82 26.89 -8.89
C ASP A 123 3.84 27.44 -7.84
N LEU A 124 4.31 28.32 -6.95
CA LEU A 124 3.47 29.08 -6.04
C LEU A 124 3.22 30.46 -6.65
N THR A 125 1.96 30.78 -6.95
CA THR A 125 1.57 32.08 -7.50
C THR A 125 1.08 33.00 -6.40
N LEU A 126 1.73 34.16 -6.26
CA LEU A 126 1.30 35.23 -5.37
C LEU A 126 0.75 36.41 -6.19
N VAL A 127 -0.37 36.95 -5.73
CA VAL A 127 -0.99 38.16 -6.27
C VAL A 127 -0.78 39.30 -5.27
N THR A 128 -0.16 40.37 -5.74
CA THR A 128 0.27 41.49 -4.89
C THR A 128 -0.45 42.78 -5.27
N ARG A 129 -0.77 43.61 -4.26
CA ARG A 129 -1.36 44.95 -4.46
C ARG A 129 -0.88 45.89 -3.36
N ALA A 130 -0.38 47.06 -3.74
CA ALA A 130 -0.06 48.13 -2.79
C ALA A 130 -1.21 49.12 -2.67
N TYR A 131 -1.45 49.62 -1.47
CA TYR A 131 -2.43 50.63 -1.13
C TYR A 131 -1.73 51.90 -0.67
N ALA A 132 -2.26 53.05 -1.10
CA ALA A 132 -1.73 54.36 -0.74
C ALA A 132 -2.87 55.38 -0.66
N TYR A 133 -2.66 56.44 0.11
CA TYR A 133 -3.55 57.60 0.10
C TYR A 133 -3.07 58.66 -0.88
N THR A 134 -4.01 59.36 -1.51
CA THR A 134 -3.75 60.47 -2.45
C THR A 134 -3.17 61.73 -1.79
N SER A 135 -3.13 61.79 -0.45
CA SER A 135 -2.54 62.89 0.31
C SER A 135 -2.21 62.48 1.75
N ALA A 136 -1.36 63.26 2.41
CA ALA A 136 -1.06 63.13 3.85
C ALA A 136 -2.29 63.25 4.78
N ALA A 137 -3.42 63.76 4.28
CA ALA A 137 -4.68 63.80 5.03
C ALA A 137 -5.41 62.44 5.10
N LYS A 138 -4.93 61.42 4.37
CA LYS A 138 -5.45 60.04 4.35
C LYS A 138 -6.96 59.90 4.09
N THR A 139 -7.52 60.76 3.23
CA THR A 139 -8.96 60.83 2.96
C THR A 139 -9.46 59.95 1.80
N THR A 140 -8.59 59.56 0.87
CA THR A 140 -8.94 58.72 -0.29
C THR A 140 -7.83 57.70 -0.49
N VAL A 141 -8.18 56.41 -0.49
CA VAL A 141 -7.26 55.31 -0.79
C VAL A 141 -7.33 54.97 -2.28
N VAL A 142 -6.16 54.72 -2.87
CA VAL A 142 -5.96 54.13 -4.19
C VAL A 142 -5.18 52.83 -4.05
N ARG A 143 -5.27 51.96 -5.06
CA ARG A 143 -4.49 50.72 -5.16
C ARG A 143 -3.64 50.73 -6.42
N SER A 144 -2.53 50.01 -6.41
CA SER A 144 -1.77 49.68 -7.61
C SER A 144 -2.58 48.79 -8.56
N LEU A 145 -2.07 48.63 -9.78
CA LEU A 145 -2.41 47.43 -10.56
C LEU A 145 -1.95 46.18 -9.80
N THR A 146 -2.62 45.06 -10.03
CA THR A 146 -2.18 43.76 -9.52
C THR A 146 -0.95 43.32 -10.29
N ASP A 147 0.09 42.95 -9.55
CA ASP A 147 1.25 42.24 -10.09
C ASP A 147 1.20 40.77 -9.65
N THR A 148 1.92 39.89 -10.35
CA THR A 148 1.90 38.44 -10.14
C THR A 148 3.32 37.92 -9.99
N VAL A 149 3.66 37.53 -8.76
CA VAL A 149 4.93 36.88 -8.44
C VAL A 149 4.74 35.37 -8.58
N ARG A 150 5.70 34.69 -9.20
CA ARG A 150 5.73 33.23 -9.28
C ARG A 150 7.03 32.73 -8.69
N LEU A 151 6.91 31.87 -7.70
CA LEU A 151 8.03 31.21 -7.02
C LEU A 151 7.98 29.72 -7.34
N LYS A 152 9.14 29.05 -7.35
CA LYS A 152 9.18 27.59 -7.24
C LYS A 152 9.43 27.23 -5.79
N VAL A 153 8.61 26.33 -5.25
CA VAL A 153 8.70 25.89 -3.86
C VAL A 153 8.66 24.37 -3.79
N THR A 154 9.63 23.78 -3.10
CA THR A 154 9.71 22.34 -2.82
C THR A 154 9.29 22.09 -1.36
N PRO A 155 8.27 21.24 -1.09
CA PRO A 155 7.87 20.88 0.26
C PRO A 155 8.97 20.17 1.08
N GLU A 156 8.98 20.36 2.40
CA GLU A 156 9.87 19.65 3.32
C GLU A 156 9.31 18.25 3.65
N ALA A 157 9.82 17.23 2.97
CA ALA A 157 9.52 15.83 3.26
C ALA A 157 10.63 14.90 2.75
N PRO A 158 10.77 13.69 3.31
CA PRO A 158 11.64 12.66 2.74
C PRO A 158 11.16 12.26 1.34
N VAL A 159 12.10 11.86 0.48
CA VAL A 159 11.81 11.22 -0.81
C VAL A 159 11.39 9.77 -0.54
N ILE A 160 10.19 9.40 -0.97
CA ILE A 160 9.61 8.07 -0.80
C ILE A 160 9.37 7.46 -2.18
N GLU A 161 9.96 6.29 -2.42
CA GLU A 161 9.79 5.51 -3.65
C GLU A 161 8.50 4.68 -3.62
N ASN A 162 8.04 4.23 -4.80
CA ASN A 162 6.80 3.45 -4.92
C ASN A 162 6.94 1.98 -4.48
N ALA A 163 8.15 1.49 -4.20
CA ALA A 163 8.38 0.12 -3.74
C ALA A 163 9.69 0.00 -2.94
N TYR A 164 9.64 -0.89 -1.94
CA TYR A 164 10.73 -1.23 -1.04
C TYR A 164 10.78 -2.75 -0.86
N TYR A 165 11.96 -3.28 -0.54
CA TYR A 165 12.22 -4.72 -0.44
C TYR A 165 13.07 -5.02 0.79
N TYR A 166 12.74 -6.06 1.54
CA TYR A 166 13.61 -6.56 2.60
C TYR A 166 14.85 -7.23 1.98
N VAL A 167 16.02 -6.93 2.54
CA VAL A 167 17.26 -7.68 2.26
C VAL A 167 17.98 -7.97 3.56
N GLY A 168 18.25 -9.25 3.81
CA GLY A 168 18.79 -9.71 5.09
C GLY A 168 18.87 -11.23 5.19
N GLY A 169 18.86 -11.75 6.41
CA GLY A 169 18.95 -13.19 6.67
C GLY A 169 17.95 -14.04 5.88
N ALA A 170 16.68 -13.61 5.78
CA ALA A 170 15.61 -14.41 5.19
C ALA A 170 15.72 -14.64 3.67
N ASN A 171 16.48 -13.80 2.95
CA ASN A 171 16.86 -13.99 1.54
C ASN A 171 18.39 -14.08 1.33
N GLY A 172 19.14 -14.39 2.38
CA GLY A 172 20.58 -14.59 2.32
C GLY A 172 21.40 -13.37 1.85
N TRP A 173 20.92 -12.15 2.13
CA TRP A 173 21.52 -10.88 1.69
C TRP A 173 21.61 -10.71 0.17
N SER A 174 20.70 -11.34 -0.58
CA SER A 174 20.67 -11.26 -2.04
C SER A 174 20.39 -9.85 -2.57
N ASP A 175 21.20 -9.43 -3.53
CA ASP A 175 21.11 -8.15 -4.27
C ASP A 175 20.17 -8.21 -5.49
N SER A 176 19.53 -9.37 -5.70
CA SER A 176 18.67 -9.66 -6.86
C SER A 176 17.35 -10.36 -6.49
N ASP A 177 17.23 -10.91 -5.28
CA ASP A 177 15.98 -11.49 -4.78
C ASP A 177 15.03 -10.40 -4.28
N GLN A 178 13.85 -10.33 -4.89
CA GLN A 178 12.77 -9.40 -4.58
C GLN A 178 11.56 -10.08 -3.91
N THR A 179 11.70 -11.34 -3.47
CA THR A 179 10.61 -12.14 -2.85
C THR A 179 9.89 -11.40 -1.72
N TYR A 180 10.65 -10.71 -0.87
CA TYR A 180 10.11 -9.96 0.28
C TYR A 180 9.88 -8.48 -0.05
N LYS A 181 9.06 -8.20 -1.07
CA LYS A 181 8.57 -6.85 -1.35
C LYS A 181 7.65 -6.36 -0.23
N LEU A 182 7.83 -5.12 0.22
CA LEU A 182 6.93 -4.46 1.15
C LEU A 182 5.69 -3.92 0.44
N SER A 183 4.53 -4.03 1.10
CA SER A 183 3.24 -3.53 0.63
C SER A 183 2.75 -2.36 1.49
N ASN A 184 2.28 -1.30 0.83
CA ASN A 184 1.45 -0.23 1.41
C ASN A 184 0.00 -0.28 0.86
N GLY A 185 -0.45 -1.42 0.33
CA GLY A 185 -1.77 -1.56 -0.28
C GLY A 185 -1.93 -0.84 -1.63
N ASP A 186 -0.84 -0.69 -2.39
CA ASP A 186 -0.78 -0.01 -3.71
C ASP A 186 -1.26 1.46 -3.71
N ALA A 187 -1.29 2.11 -2.55
CA ALA A 187 -1.64 3.52 -2.37
C ALA A 187 -0.45 4.47 -2.70
N ASP A 188 -0.74 5.76 -2.85
CA ASP A 188 0.33 6.77 -2.97
C ASP A 188 1.17 6.81 -1.67
N PRO A 189 2.52 6.73 -1.74
CA PRO A 189 3.37 6.69 -0.55
C PRO A 189 3.31 7.91 0.37
N TYR A 190 2.72 9.04 -0.05
CA TYR A 190 2.49 10.21 0.80
C TYR A 190 1.09 10.25 1.42
N GLU A 191 0.15 9.46 0.90
CA GLU A 191 -1.19 9.25 1.48
C GLU A 191 -1.19 8.04 2.43
N ASN A 192 -0.48 6.97 2.08
CA ASN A 192 -0.17 5.85 2.97
C ASN A 192 1.36 5.59 2.99
N PRO A 193 2.09 6.19 3.94
CA PRO A 193 3.54 6.03 4.08
C PRO A 193 3.96 4.75 4.81
N VAL A 194 3.00 3.88 5.18
CA VAL A 194 3.25 2.65 5.94
C VAL A 194 3.43 1.46 4.99
N PHE A 195 4.65 0.92 4.97
CA PHE A 195 5.05 -0.24 4.17
C PHE A 195 5.31 -1.44 5.09
N THR A 196 4.74 -2.60 4.75
CA THR A 196 4.76 -3.81 5.58
C THR A 196 5.25 -5.04 4.82
N VAL A 197 5.98 -5.94 5.49
CA VAL A 197 6.36 -7.26 4.96
C VAL A 197 6.44 -8.28 6.09
N THR A 198 6.10 -9.53 5.80
CA THR A 198 6.32 -10.66 6.71
C THR A 198 7.46 -11.52 6.18
N VAL A 199 8.46 -11.78 7.03
CA VAL A 199 9.63 -12.62 6.70
C VAL A 199 9.73 -13.80 7.67
N PRO A 200 10.21 -14.97 7.24
CA PRO A 200 10.47 -16.09 8.16
C PRO A 200 11.62 -15.79 9.12
N ALA A 201 11.60 -16.45 10.26
CA ALA A 201 12.75 -16.55 11.15
C ALA A 201 13.90 -17.31 10.48
N VAL A 202 15.13 -17.02 10.88
CA VAL A 202 16.35 -17.62 10.29
C VAL A 202 17.10 -18.56 11.25
N GLY A 203 16.63 -18.68 12.49
CA GLY A 203 17.18 -19.59 13.50
C GLY A 203 18.51 -19.12 14.09
N GLY A 204 18.70 -17.80 14.22
CA GLY A 204 19.98 -17.24 14.68
C GLY A 204 20.10 -15.72 14.51
N ASP A 205 21.24 -15.28 13.98
CA ASP A 205 21.58 -13.86 13.83
C ASP A 205 20.78 -13.22 12.66
N HIS A 206 19.57 -12.78 12.95
CA HIS A 206 18.62 -12.22 11.98
C HIS A 206 18.87 -10.74 11.72
N TRP A 207 19.86 -10.44 10.88
CA TRP A 207 20.18 -9.08 10.45
C TRP A 207 19.47 -8.71 9.14
N PHE A 208 19.08 -7.44 8.98
CA PHE A 208 18.47 -6.95 7.73
C PHE A 208 18.57 -5.43 7.53
N LYS A 209 18.28 -5.00 6.30
CA LYS A 209 17.94 -3.62 5.87
C LYS A 209 16.73 -3.65 4.95
N ILE A 210 16.16 -2.47 4.65
CA ILE A 210 15.14 -2.33 3.62
C ILE A 210 15.72 -1.50 2.46
N ALA A 211 15.72 -2.08 1.27
CA ALA A 211 16.22 -1.47 0.05
C ALA A 211 15.09 -0.79 -0.74
N PRO A 212 15.29 0.45 -1.23
CA PRO A 212 14.38 1.07 -2.19
C PRO A 212 14.47 0.37 -3.55
N ALA A 213 13.44 0.50 -4.39
CA ALA A 213 13.42 -0.09 -5.73
C ALA A 213 14.61 0.36 -6.61
N SER A 214 15.05 1.61 -6.48
CA SER A 214 16.23 2.14 -7.18
C SER A 214 17.53 1.39 -6.90
N ALA A 215 17.63 0.64 -5.80
CA ALA A 215 18.80 -0.19 -5.49
C ALA A 215 19.09 -1.23 -6.59
N TYR A 216 18.06 -1.79 -7.21
CA TYR A 216 18.23 -2.83 -8.24
C TYR A 216 18.64 -2.28 -9.62
N THR A 217 18.69 -0.95 -9.81
CA THR A 217 18.95 -0.32 -11.13
C THR A 217 19.98 0.81 -11.12
N ARG A 218 20.50 1.21 -9.96
CA ARG A 218 21.47 2.32 -9.82
C ARG A 218 22.87 1.96 -10.34
N GLU A 219 23.61 2.93 -10.87
CA GLU A 219 24.92 2.73 -11.52
C GLU A 219 26.03 2.37 -10.50
N GLU A 220 25.88 2.83 -9.26
CA GLU A 220 26.79 2.60 -8.14
C GLU A 220 26.74 1.15 -7.61
N GLY A 221 25.83 0.33 -8.15
CA GLY A 221 25.53 -1.02 -7.67
C GLY A 221 24.57 -1.02 -6.47
N PHE A 222 24.06 -2.20 -6.14
CA PHE A 222 22.97 -2.36 -5.17
C PHE A 222 23.21 -1.63 -3.84
N TRP A 223 24.37 -1.90 -3.21
CA TRP A 223 24.79 -1.30 -1.94
C TRP A 223 25.38 0.12 -2.07
N GLY A 224 25.44 0.69 -3.27
CA GLY A 224 26.21 1.90 -3.58
C GLY A 224 25.55 3.23 -3.23
N GLY A 225 24.35 3.23 -2.66
CA GLY A 225 23.56 4.45 -2.41
C GLY A 225 22.66 4.34 -1.18
N ASP A 226 21.62 5.16 -1.15
CA ASP A 226 20.69 5.21 -0.02
C ASP A 226 19.94 3.88 0.20
N MET A 227 19.79 3.54 1.48
CA MET A 227 19.03 2.44 2.05
C MET A 227 18.16 2.95 3.20
N VAL A 228 17.17 2.17 3.62
CA VAL A 228 16.42 2.41 4.86
C VAL A 228 16.98 1.48 5.94
N GLY A 229 17.30 2.05 7.10
CA GLY A 229 18.01 1.38 8.19
C GLY A 229 17.79 2.02 9.55
N VAL A 230 18.69 1.76 10.49
CA VAL A 230 18.76 2.39 11.82
C VAL A 230 20.04 3.22 11.96
N ALA A 231 20.03 4.19 12.88
CA ALA A 231 21.21 5.02 13.16
C ALA A 231 22.32 4.29 13.95
N VAL A 232 21.97 3.21 14.66
CA VAL A 232 22.90 2.38 15.43
C VAL A 232 22.88 0.97 14.87
N ASN A 233 24.04 0.46 14.45
CA ASN A 233 24.13 -0.87 13.86
C ASN A 233 23.78 -1.96 14.87
N GLY A 234 22.85 -2.85 14.51
CA GLY A 234 22.38 -3.93 15.36
C GLY A 234 21.35 -3.52 16.40
N THR A 235 20.63 -2.40 16.23
CA THR A 235 19.42 -2.12 17.02
C THR A 235 18.46 -3.29 16.94
N SER A 236 18.04 -3.77 18.11
CA SER A 236 17.15 -4.92 18.31
C SER A 236 15.84 -4.58 19.02
N ASP A 237 15.57 -3.30 19.22
CA ASP A 237 14.28 -2.84 19.74
C ASP A 237 13.19 -3.16 18.70
N LEU A 238 12.05 -3.66 19.17
CA LEU A 238 10.93 -4.02 18.30
C LEU A 238 10.15 -2.80 17.77
N GLU A 239 10.46 -1.59 18.23
CA GLU A 239 9.91 -0.35 17.72
C GLU A 239 10.94 0.77 17.87
N GLY A 240 10.89 1.78 17.00
CA GLY A 240 11.81 2.91 17.11
C GLY A 240 11.79 3.85 15.92
N LYS A 241 12.91 4.58 15.76
CA LYS A 241 13.16 5.47 14.63
C LYS A 241 14.05 4.81 13.59
N LEU A 242 13.65 4.91 12.33
CA LEU A 242 14.48 4.55 11.18
C LEU A 242 15.25 5.77 10.67
N VAL A 243 16.20 5.53 9.78
CA VAL A 243 16.87 6.56 8.98
C VAL A 243 16.88 6.13 7.51
N VAL A 244 16.93 7.10 6.61
CA VAL A 244 17.16 6.89 5.17
C VAL A 244 18.46 7.60 4.82
N GLY A 245 19.34 6.93 4.10
CA GLY A 245 20.61 7.51 3.65
C GLY A 245 21.65 6.45 3.27
N GLN A 246 22.85 6.91 2.92
CA GLN A 246 23.93 6.08 2.39
C GLN A 246 24.14 4.80 3.22
N ASN A 247 24.17 3.66 2.52
CA ASN A 247 24.39 2.35 3.12
C ASN A 247 25.67 2.29 3.96
N ASP A 248 25.57 1.81 5.21
CA ASP A 248 26.66 1.62 6.18
C ASP A 248 27.37 2.90 6.67
N ASP A 249 27.09 4.07 6.08
CA ASP A 249 27.49 5.38 6.59
C ASP A 249 26.38 6.01 7.46
N VAL A 250 25.15 6.06 6.93
CA VAL A 250 23.95 6.62 7.61
C VAL A 250 23.00 5.49 8.01
N ALA A 251 22.60 4.66 7.04
CA ALA A 251 21.65 3.58 7.26
C ALA A 251 22.39 2.28 7.65
N GLN A 252 22.36 1.96 8.94
CA GLN A 252 22.90 0.72 9.52
C GLN A 252 21.84 -0.39 9.56
N SER A 253 22.26 -1.63 9.81
CA SER A 253 21.37 -2.80 9.84
C SER A 253 20.59 -2.91 11.16
N TRP A 254 19.34 -3.37 11.08
CA TRP A 254 18.65 -3.93 12.24
C TRP A 254 19.20 -5.31 12.59
N LYS A 255 18.97 -5.75 13.84
CA LYS A 255 19.12 -7.13 14.27
C LYS A 255 17.89 -7.58 15.04
N ILE A 256 17.13 -8.55 14.54
CA ILE A 256 16.09 -9.22 15.33
C ILE A 256 16.79 -10.21 16.27
N ASP A 257 16.61 -10.03 17.58
CA ASP A 257 17.00 -11.05 18.57
C ASP A 257 15.87 -12.08 18.67
N GLU A 258 15.96 -13.14 17.86
CA GLU A 258 14.98 -14.23 17.83
C GLU A 258 14.93 -15.04 19.15
N GLY A 259 16.00 -15.00 19.94
CA GLY A 259 16.07 -15.68 21.23
C GLY A 259 15.32 -14.94 22.34
N ALA A 260 15.38 -13.61 22.33
CA ALA A 260 14.60 -12.75 23.22
C ALA A 260 13.16 -12.54 22.73
N ASN A 261 12.94 -12.52 21.41
CA ASN A 261 11.68 -12.22 20.75
C ASN A 261 11.27 -13.38 19.84
N ALA A 262 10.99 -14.54 20.44
CA ALA A 262 10.67 -15.76 19.70
C ALA A 262 9.49 -15.55 18.73
N GLY A 263 9.75 -15.79 17.45
CA GLY A 263 8.80 -15.78 16.36
C GLY A 263 9.28 -16.80 15.32
N LEU A 264 8.35 -17.41 14.59
CA LEU A 264 8.66 -18.20 13.39
C LEU A 264 8.58 -17.33 12.13
N TYR A 265 7.90 -16.18 12.24
CA TYR A 265 7.94 -15.09 11.27
C TYR A 265 8.01 -13.75 12.02
N TYR A 266 8.37 -12.70 11.29
CA TYR A 266 8.40 -11.32 11.78
C TYR A 266 7.70 -10.41 10.77
N THR A 267 6.67 -9.70 11.22
CA THR A 267 6.09 -8.61 10.44
C THR A 267 6.88 -7.34 10.71
N ILE A 268 7.55 -6.83 9.68
CA ILE A 268 8.29 -5.58 9.70
C ILE A 268 7.40 -4.52 9.06
N SER A 269 7.16 -3.42 9.77
CA SER A 269 6.43 -2.25 9.31
C SER A 269 7.33 -1.02 9.41
N ILE A 270 7.39 -0.23 8.36
CA ILE A 270 8.09 1.06 8.32
C ILE A 270 7.13 2.17 7.90
N ASN A 271 7.19 3.31 8.58
CA ASN A 271 6.54 4.54 8.17
C ASN A 271 7.63 5.53 7.76
N LEU A 272 7.72 5.79 6.46
CA LEU A 272 8.81 6.58 5.87
C LEU A 272 8.62 8.08 6.03
N LEU A 273 7.40 8.55 6.29
CA LEU A 273 7.10 9.96 6.53
C LEU A 273 7.41 10.36 7.98
N ASP A 274 6.95 9.57 8.95
CA ASP A 274 7.21 9.79 10.38
C ASP A 274 8.57 9.21 10.83
N GLN A 275 9.27 8.53 9.93
CA GLN A 275 10.54 7.83 10.14
C GLN A 275 10.50 6.89 11.35
N THR A 276 9.45 6.07 11.45
CA THR A 276 9.28 5.05 12.50
C THR A 276 9.27 3.64 11.93
N TYR A 277 9.56 2.64 12.77
CA TYR A 277 9.37 1.24 12.43
C TYR A 277 8.78 0.45 13.61
N THR A 278 8.15 -0.68 13.31
CA THR A 278 7.79 -1.73 14.28
C THR A 278 8.11 -3.11 13.70
N ILE A 279 8.46 -4.06 14.57
CA ILE A 279 8.75 -5.46 14.26
C ILE A 279 7.90 -6.32 15.20
N THR A 280 7.00 -7.12 14.64
CA THR A 280 6.09 -7.98 15.41
C THR A 280 6.45 -9.46 15.21
N PRO A 281 6.94 -10.17 16.24
CA PRO A 281 7.11 -11.62 16.20
C PRO A 281 5.76 -12.31 16.03
N LEU A 282 5.68 -13.25 15.09
CA LEU A 282 4.52 -14.09 14.83
C LEU A 282 4.87 -15.54 15.14
N ASN A 283 4.06 -16.18 15.99
CA ASN A 283 4.05 -17.63 16.18
C ASN A 283 2.67 -18.13 15.83
N PHE A 284 2.58 -19.00 14.84
CA PHE A 284 1.30 -19.60 14.50
C PHE A 284 1.02 -20.82 15.39
N GLY A 285 -0.25 -21.12 15.66
CA GLY A 285 -0.63 -22.36 16.36
C GLY A 285 -0.41 -23.58 15.48
N SER A 286 -0.38 -24.78 16.04
CA SER A 286 -0.28 -26.02 15.22
C SER A 286 -1.59 -26.39 14.51
N TRP A 287 -2.66 -25.60 14.72
CA TRP A 287 -3.99 -25.80 14.16
C TRP A 287 -4.50 -24.54 13.46
N LEU A 288 -5.17 -24.76 12.34
CA LEU A 288 -6.06 -23.82 11.67
C LEU A 288 -7.36 -24.61 11.41
N TYR A 289 -8.49 -23.94 11.23
CA TYR A 289 -9.76 -24.61 10.95
C TYR A 289 -10.40 -24.04 9.70
N GLU A 290 -10.83 -24.92 8.81
CA GLU A 290 -11.77 -24.63 7.74
C GLU A 290 -13.21 -24.69 8.28
N ILE A 291 -14.12 -23.92 7.71
CA ILE A 291 -15.56 -23.96 8.01
C ILE A 291 -16.35 -23.32 6.85
N GLY A 292 -17.43 -23.96 6.40
CA GLY A 292 -18.24 -23.45 5.30
C GLY A 292 -19.65 -24.03 5.20
N ASN A 293 -20.14 -24.13 3.96
CA ASN A 293 -21.48 -24.59 3.63
C ASN A 293 -21.71 -26.09 3.93
N GLU A 294 -20.69 -26.91 3.77
CA GLU A 294 -20.66 -28.38 3.98
C GLU A 294 -21.10 -28.78 5.39
N SER A 295 -20.69 -27.97 6.38
CA SER A 295 -21.00 -28.11 7.81
C SER A 295 -22.19 -27.26 8.23
N GLY A 296 -22.84 -26.56 7.30
CA GLY A 296 -23.87 -25.57 7.58
C GLY A 296 -23.38 -24.43 8.47
N TRP A 297 -22.09 -24.07 8.38
CA TRP A 297 -21.39 -23.10 9.24
C TRP A 297 -21.46 -23.44 10.74
N SER A 298 -21.53 -24.74 11.08
CA SER A 298 -21.79 -25.22 12.45
C SER A 298 -20.76 -26.18 13.03
N ALA A 299 -19.86 -26.72 12.20
CA ALA A 299 -18.76 -27.56 12.64
C ALA A 299 -17.46 -27.13 11.95
N SER A 300 -16.35 -27.15 12.68
CA SER A 300 -15.05 -26.72 12.17
C SER A 300 -14.22 -27.93 11.75
N HIS A 301 -13.48 -27.80 10.66
CA HIS A 301 -12.67 -28.84 10.05
C HIS A 301 -11.17 -28.56 10.29
N PRO A 302 -10.49 -29.28 11.21
CA PRO A 302 -9.11 -28.99 11.57
C PRO A 302 -8.12 -29.29 10.44
N LEU A 303 -7.26 -28.32 10.16
CA LEU A 303 -6.07 -28.40 9.34
C LEU A 303 -4.85 -28.40 10.26
N TYR A 304 -3.86 -29.26 10.02
CA TYR A 304 -2.73 -29.46 10.92
C TYR A 304 -1.41 -28.95 10.34
N GLY A 305 -0.62 -28.30 11.19
CA GLY A 305 0.70 -27.73 10.89
C GLY A 305 1.69 -28.00 12.03
N PRO A 306 2.45 -29.12 12.02
CA PRO A 306 3.28 -29.54 13.15
C PRO A 306 4.48 -28.62 13.45
N ASN A 307 4.87 -27.78 12.48
CA ASN A 307 6.06 -26.94 12.56
C ASN A 307 5.77 -25.54 13.14
N ASN A 308 4.49 -25.20 13.37
CA ASN A 308 4.03 -23.85 13.75
C ASN A 308 4.42 -22.74 12.73
N ASP A 309 4.79 -23.13 11.52
CA ASP A 309 5.27 -22.29 10.42
C ASP A 309 4.14 -21.64 9.60
N GLY A 310 2.94 -21.58 10.16
CA GLY A 310 1.75 -21.01 9.49
C GLY A 310 1.26 -21.82 8.29
N LYS A 311 1.82 -23.03 8.09
CA LYS A 311 1.42 -23.95 7.02
C LYS A 311 0.56 -25.05 7.58
N TYR A 312 -0.59 -25.26 6.97
CA TYR A 312 -1.58 -26.24 7.41
C TYR A 312 -2.07 -27.07 6.24
N GLN A 313 -2.33 -28.35 6.50
CA GLN A 313 -2.98 -29.22 5.53
C GLN A 313 -4.14 -29.98 6.16
N GLY A 314 -5.18 -30.20 5.35
CA GLY A 314 -6.24 -31.16 5.64
C GLY A 314 -6.96 -31.65 4.38
N TYR A 315 -7.99 -32.47 4.59
CA TYR A 315 -8.72 -33.20 3.57
C TYR A 315 -10.21 -33.23 3.92
N TYR A 316 -11.03 -32.44 3.21
CA TYR A 316 -12.45 -32.26 3.55
C TYR A 316 -13.33 -32.17 2.30
N TYR A 317 -14.62 -32.43 2.48
CA TYR A 317 -15.63 -32.24 1.45
C TYR A 317 -16.14 -30.80 1.49
N LEU A 318 -16.10 -30.09 0.38
CA LEU A 318 -16.61 -28.72 0.24
C LEU A 318 -17.76 -28.73 -0.77
N ASP A 319 -18.83 -27.96 -0.54
CA ASP A 319 -19.96 -27.82 -1.46
C ASP A 319 -20.57 -26.40 -1.52
N GLY A 320 -19.78 -25.39 -1.14
CA GLY A 320 -20.17 -24.00 -1.21
C GLY A 320 -19.06 -23.08 -0.72
N GLN A 321 -19.46 -21.87 -0.29
CA GLN A 321 -18.54 -20.92 0.34
C GLN A 321 -17.97 -21.45 1.66
N PHE A 322 -16.73 -21.08 1.95
CA PHE A 322 -15.99 -21.47 3.17
C PHE A 322 -15.11 -20.32 3.70
N LYS A 323 -14.49 -20.51 4.85
CA LYS A 323 -13.54 -19.61 5.51
C LYS A 323 -12.44 -20.39 6.25
N PHE A 324 -11.38 -19.69 6.65
CA PHE A 324 -10.39 -20.20 7.59
C PHE A 324 -10.37 -19.38 8.88
N LYS A 325 -10.12 -20.04 10.02
CA LYS A 325 -10.03 -19.38 11.33
C LYS A 325 -9.01 -20.07 12.24
N PRO A 326 -8.28 -19.33 13.09
CA PRO A 326 -7.26 -19.90 13.99
C PRO A 326 -7.87 -20.58 15.23
N ASN A 327 -9.15 -20.34 15.51
CA ASN A 327 -9.86 -20.83 16.69
C ASN A 327 -11.02 -21.76 16.31
N GLU A 328 -11.16 -22.89 16.99
CA GLU A 328 -12.23 -23.88 16.70
C GLU A 328 -13.62 -23.31 17.05
N ASP A 329 -13.75 -22.69 18.21
CA ASP A 329 -15.04 -22.32 18.84
C ASP A 329 -15.49 -20.87 18.62
N ASN A 330 -14.67 -20.01 17.99
CA ASN A 330 -14.97 -18.59 17.80
C ASN A 330 -14.43 -18.05 16.47
N TRP A 331 -14.71 -16.77 16.20
CA TRP A 331 -14.32 -16.06 14.97
C TRP A 331 -13.16 -15.07 15.20
N ASP A 332 -12.51 -15.08 16.37
CA ASP A 332 -11.48 -14.10 16.69
C ASP A 332 -10.24 -14.34 15.82
N GLY A 333 -9.93 -13.36 14.96
CA GLY A 333 -8.79 -13.42 14.04
C GLY A 333 -8.98 -14.36 12.86
N ASP A 334 -10.22 -14.53 12.37
CA ASP A 334 -10.48 -15.28 11.14
C ASP A 334 -9.84 -14.64 9.89
N TYR A 335 -9.67 -15.46 8.85
CA TYR A 335 -9.00 -15.10 7.61
C TYR A 335 -10.03 -14.99 6.48
N GLU A 336 -10.03 -13.82 5.86
CA GLU A 336 -10.98 -13.39 4.85
C GLU A 336 -10.40 -13.65 3.46
N CYS A 337 -11.22 -14.06 2.50
CA CYS A 337 -10.75 -14.29 1.13
C CYS A 337 -10.67 -12.97 0.36
N ILE A 338 -9.46 -12.59 -0.03
CA ILE A 338 -9.16 -11.31 -0.71
C ILE A 338 -8.87 -11.48 -2.21
N GLY A 339 -9.07 -12.70 -2.73
CA GLY A 339 -8.87 -13.07 -4.13
C GLY A 339 -8.78 -14.58 -4.30
N GLU A 340 -8.71 -15.05 -5.55
CA GLU A 340 -8.53 -16.47 -5.86
C GLU A 340 -7.21 -16.99 -5.26
N GLY A 341 -7.30 -17.98 -4.36
CA GLY A 341 -6.14 -18.52 -3.65
C GLY A 341 -5.47 -17.56 -2.65
N LYS A 342 -6.11 -16.43 -2.31
CA LYS A 342 -5.57 -15.39 -1.42
C LYS A 342 -6.44 -15.15 -0.20
N ILE A 343 -5.79 -15.06 0.97
CA ILE A 343 -6.41 -14.79 2.26
C ILE A 343 -5.71 -13.65 2.99
N GLY A 344 -6.46 -12.92 3.82
CA GLY A 344 -5.96 -11.78 4.57
C GLY A 344 -7.04 -11.17 5.46
N GLN A 345 -7.07 -9.84 5.54
CA GLN A 345 -8.10 -9.06 6.24
C GLN A 345 -9.11 -8.52 5.22
N GLY A 346 -10.41 -8.59 5.52
CA GLY A 346 -11.49 -8.33 4.56
C GLY A 346 -12.88 -8.52 5.19
N SER A 347 -13.84 -9.02 4.41
CA SER A 347 -15.19 -9.35 4.86
C SER A 347 -15.87 -10.50 4.09
N ASP A 348 -15.12 -11.14 3.19
CA ASP A 348 -15.66 -11.98 2.13
C ASP A 348 -15.28 -13.46 2.36
N ASN A 349 -16.29 -14.32 2.31
CA ASN A 349 -16.09 -15.77 2.29
C ASN A 349 -15.31 -16.19 1.04
N CYS A 350 -14.57 -17.28 1.15
CA CYS A 350 -13.94 -17.90 -0.01
C CYS A 350 -14.99 -18.45 -0.98
N PRO A 351 -14.75 -18.33 -2.30
CA PRO A 351 -15.71 -18.75 -3.32
C PRO A 351 -15.90 -20.27 -3.34
N ASP A 352 -17.10 -20.71 -3.72
CA ASP A 352 -17.42 -22.13 -3.93
C ASP A 352 -16.47 -22.76 -4.96
N PRO A 353 -15.66 -23.78 -4.58
CA PRO A 353 -14.77 -24.48 -5.49
C PRO A 353 -15.50 -25.53 -6.35
N GLY A 354 -16.79 -25.75 -6.07
CA GLY A 354 -17.61 -26.84 -6.59
C GLY A 354 -17.64 -28.03 -5.62
N ALA A 355 -18.77 -28.74 -5.60
CA ALA A 355 -18.99 -29.91 -4.75
C ALA A 355 -17.92 -31.02 -4.98
N GLY A 356 -17.15 -31.36 -3.95
CA GLY A 356 -16.10 -32.38 -4.04
C GLY A 356 -15.30 -32.56 -2.76
N PHE A 357 -14.48 -33.62 -2.71
CA PHE A 357 -13.48 -33.81 -1.66
C PHE A 357 -12.16 -33.17 -2.10
N TYR A 358 -11.53 -32.37 -1.24
CA TYR A 358 -10.33 -31.59 -1.55
C TYR A 358 -9.24 -31.83 -0.50
N GLN A 359 -8.01 -31.92 -0.97
CA GLN A 359 -6.85 -31.51 -0.17
C GLN A 359 -6.85 -29.99 -0.08
N ILE A 360 -6.66 -29.47 1.13
CA ILE A 360 -6.66 -28.05 1.46
C ILE A 360 -5.29 -27.73 2.05
N ASP A 361 -4.53 -26.88 1.37
CA ASP A 361 -3.24 -26.36 1.83
C ASP A 361 -3.37 -24.86 2.12
N VAL A 362 -2.90 -24.40 3.28
CA VAL A 362 -2.90 -22.97 3.66
C VAL A 362 -1.50 -22.54 4.08
N ASP A 363 -1.09 -21.34 3.68
CA ASP A 363 0.11 -20.65 4.13
C ASP A 363 -0.27 -19.24 4.60
N LEU A 364 -0.36 -19.05 5.92
CA LEU A 364 -0.75 -17.79 6.54
C LEU A 364 0.32 -16.69 6.39
N ALA A 365 1.59 -17.05 6.22
CA ALA A 365 2.66 -16.07 6.06
C ALA A 365 2.70 -15.51 4.63
N ALA A 366 2.40 -16.34 3.62
CA ALA A 366 2.24 -15.92 2.23
C ALA A 366 0.85 -15.31 1.92
N GLY A 367 -0.11 -15.42 2.85
CA GLY A 367 -1.50 -15.00 2.64
C GLY A 367 -2.18 -15.81 1.53
N THR A 368 -1.96 -17.13 1.49
CA THR A 368 -2.44 -18.00 0.40
C THR A 368 -3.11 -19.28 0.88
N TYR A 369 -3.97 -19.82 0.03
CA TYR A 369 -4.47 -21.20 0.13
C TYR A 369 -4.52 -21.85 -1.26
N ALA A 370 -4.50 -23.17 -1.29
CA ALA A 370 -4.68 -23.99 -2.49
C ALA A 370 -5.65 -25.15 -2.22
N LEU A 371 -6.45 -25.48 -3.22
CA LEU A 371 -7.40 -26.60 -3.18
C LEU A 371 -7.05 -27.59 -4.29
N THR A 372 -6.77 -28.84 -3.95
CA THR A 372 -6.53 -29.92 -4.91
C THR A 372 -7.64 -30.95 -4.80
N GLN A 373 -8.46 -31.09 -5.85
CA GLN A 373 -9.59 -32.02 -5.85
C GLN A 373 -9.11 -33.48 -5.82
N VAL A 374 -9.70 -34.27 -4.93
CA VAL A 374 -9.51 -35.72 -4.80
C VAL A 374 -10.56 -36.41 -5.67
N ASN A 375 -10.16 -36.78 -6.88
CA ASN A 375 -11.00 -37.40 -7.90
C ASN A 375 -11.09 -38.93 -7.72
N SER A 376 -10.03 -39.56 -7.21
CA SER A 376 -10.02 -40.99 -6.86
C SER A 376 -9.21 -41.24 -5.58
N ILE A 377 -9.65 -42.24 -4.83
CA ILE A 377 -8.81 -42.96 -3.86
C ILE A 377 -8.79 -44.42 -4.30
N THR A 378 -7.62 -44.97 -4.59
CA THR A 378 -7.46 -46.38 -4.97
C THR A 378 -7.00 -47.19 -3.76
N VAL A 379 -7.64 -48.33 -3.48
CA VAL A 379 -7.09 -49.32 -2.55
C VAL A 379 -6.10 -50.20 -3.34
N VAL A 380 -4.83 -50.22 -2.92
CA VAL A 380 -3.72 -50.78 -3.69
C VAL A 380 -3.03 -51.88 -2.89
N GLY A 381 -2.69 -53.00 -3.54
CA GLY A 381 -1.99 -54.11 -2.91
C GLY A 381 -1.72 -55.25 -3.89
N TYR A 382 -1.35 -56.43 -3.40
CA TYR A 382 -1.04 -57.56 -4.29
C TYR A 382 -2.23 -58.02 -5.15
N PHE A 383 -3.46 -57.90 -4.64
CA PHE A 383 -4.70 -58.27 -5.32
C PHE A 383 -4.95 -57.49 -6.62
N ASN A 384 -4.38 -56.28 -6.76
CA ASN A 384 -4.39 -55.49 -7.99
C ASN A 384 -2.98 -55.28 -8.59
N GLY A 385 -2.00 -56.07 -8.15
CA GLY A 385 -0.62 -56.00 -8.65
C GLY A 385 0.12 -54.70 -8.32
N TRP A 386 -0.26 -54.02 -7.23
CA TRP A 386 0.20 -52.70 -6.83
C TRP A 386 -0.11 -51.58 -7.85
N ASN A 387 -1.16 -51.76 -8.65
CA ASN A 387 -1.63 -50.75 -9.59
C ASN A 387 -2.43 -49.66 -8.86
N GLN A 388 -1.86 -48.47 -8.71
CA GLN A 388 -2.54 -47.34 -8.08
C GLN A 388 -3.60 -46.67 -8.97
N ALA A 389 -3.63 -47.01 -10.27
CA ALA A 389 -4.61 -46.54 -11.25
C ALA A 389 -5.68 -47.61 -11.57
N ASP A 390 -5.88 -48.61 -10.72
CA ASP A 390 -6.92 -49.62 -10.93
C ASP A 390 -8.31 -49.09 -10.56
N GLN A 391 -9.07 -48.70 -11.57
CA GLN A 391 -10.47 -48.29 -11.44
C GLN A 391 -11.36 -49.38 -10.81
N GLY A 392 -10.97 -50.66 -10.87
CA GLY A 392 -11.65 -51.75 -10.20
C GLY A 392 -11.51 -51.74 -8.67
N THR A 393 -10.58 -50.95 -8.13
CA THR A 393 -10.33 -50.82 -6.67
C THR A 393 -10.41 -49.36 -6.19
N HIS A 394 -11.00 -48.48 -7.01
CA HIS A 394 -11.42 -47.13 -6.61
C HIS A 394 -12.49 -47.16 -5.51
N MET A 395 -12.33 -46.27 -4.54
CA MET A 395 -13.32 -45.98 -3.51
C MET A 395 -14.27 -44.87 -3.97
N THR A 396 -15.48 -44.84 -3.42
CA THR A 396 -16.46 -43.76 -3.63
C THR A 396 -16.59 -42.94 -2.35
N TYR A 397 -16.62 -41.61 -2.43
CA TYR A 397 -16.85 -40.76 -1.26
C TYR A 397 -18.32 -40.78 -0.83
N ASN A 398 -18.56 -41.06 0.45
CA ASN A 398 -19.87 -41.03 1.09
C ASN A 398 -19.99 -39.75 1.94
N VAL A 399 -20.74 -38.77 1.43
CA VAL A 399 -20.92 -37.44 2.05
C VAL A 399 -21.62 -37.53 3.41
N GLU A 400 -22.71 -38.29 3.52
CA GLU A 400 -23.45 -38.48 4.78
C GLU A 400 -22.59 -39.16 5.86
N GLY A 401 -21.68 -40.04 5.43
CA GLY A 401 -20.77 -40.76 6.30
C GLY A 401 -19.48 -40.02 6.68
N GLY A 402 -19.01 -39.11 5.83
CA GLY A 402 -17.70 -38.47 5.95
C GLY A 402 -16.51 -39.42 5.69
N TYR A 403 -16.66 -40.38 4.77
CA TYR A 403 -15.61 -41.35 4.44
C TYR A 403 -15.65 -41.82 2.98
N TRP A 404 -14.49 -42.19 2.45
CA TRP A 404 -14.38 -43.01 1.24
C TRP A 404 -14.72 -44.46 1.57
N GLU A 405 -15.51 -45.13 0.74
CA GLU A 405 -15.84 -46.55 0.91
C GLU A 405 -15.65 -47.42 -0.34
N ALA A 406 -15.31 -48.69 -0.11
CA ALA A 406 -15.27 -49.74 -1.12
C ALA A 406 -15.55 -51.12 -0.49
N THR A 407 -16.05 -52.06 -1.30
CA THR A 407 -16.15 -53.47 -0.92
C THR A 407 -15.20 -54.28 -1.81
N LEU A 408 -14.10 -54.77 -1.26
CA LEU A 408 -13.04 -55.45 -2.02
C LEU A 408 -12.64 -56.78 -1.39
N ASN A 409 -12.20 -57.72 -2.22
CA ASN A 409 -11.61 -58.98 -1.78
C ASN A 409 -10.10 -58.81 -1.63
N LEU A 410 -9.63 -58.69 -0.40
CA LEU A 410 -8.23 -58.42 -0.07
C LEU A 410 -7.47 -59.72 0.23
N ASP A 411 -6.21 -59.78 -0.20
CA ASP A 411 -5.28 -60.83 0.18
C ASP A 411 -4.38 -60.43 1.37
N SER A 412 -3.62 -61.39 1.92
CA SER A 412 -2.85 -61.21 3.15
C SER A 412 -1.49 -60.52 2.99
N ASN A 413 -1.17 -59.93 1.83
CA ASN A 413 0.17 -59.41 1.53
C ASN A 413 0.27 -57.87 1.64
N GLY A 414 -0.68 -57.28 2.37
CA GLY A 414 -0.74 -55.87 2.73
C GLY A 414 -1.32 -54.96 1.65
N PHE A 415 -1.72 -53.74 2.07
CA PHE A 415 -2.36 -52.75 1.21
C PHE A 415 -2.07 -51.30 1.64
N LYS A 416 -2.31 -50.35 0.74
CA LYS A 416 -2.25 -48.90 0.95
C LYS A 416 -3.42 -48.20 0.24
N PHE A 417 -3.55 -46.89 0.47
CA PHE A 417 -4.45 -46.02 -0.27
C PHE A 417 -3.63 -45.02 -1.10
N ALA A 418 -3.99 -44.80 -2.36
CA ALA A 418 -3.32 -43.87 -3.27
C ALA A 418 -4.31 -42.81 -3.78
N MET A 419 -3.88 -41.56 -3.88
CA MET A 419 -4.70 -40.44 -4.33
C MET A 419 -4.54 -40.20 -5.84
N ASN A 420 -5.65 -39.92 -6.53
CA ASN A 420 -5.68 -39.43 -7.92
C ASN A 420 -4.84 -40.28 -8.90
N ASP A 421 -4.87 -41.59 -8.73
CA ASP A 421 -4.15 -42.57 -9.57
C ASP A 421 -2.62 -42.39 -9.59
N ASP A 422 -2.05 -41.72 -8.58
CA ASP A 422 -0.61 -41.45 -8.40
C ASP A 422 -0.12 -41.93 -7.01
N TRP A 423 1.19 -42.12 -6.87
CA TRP A 423 1.84 -42.50 -5.61
C TRP A 423 2.35 -41.31 -4.78
N ALA A 424 2.37 -40.09 -5.37
CA ALA A 424 2.85 -38.87 -4.74
C ALA A 424 2.20 -38.58 -3.37
N ILE A 425 0.91 -38.91 -3.23
CA ILE A 425 0.19 -38.91 -1.95
C ILE A 425 -0.41 -40.30 -1.76
N SER A 426 0.05 -41.01 -0.73
CA SER A 426 -0.45 -42.34 -0.41
C SER A 426 -0.39 -42.66 1.09
N TRP A 427 -1.54 -43.07 1.64
CA TRP A 427 -1.68 -43.38 3.06
C TRP A 427 -1.35 -44.84 3.37
N GLY A 428 -0.61 -45.01 4.46
CA GLY A 428 -0.34 -46.29 5.11
C GLY A 428 -0.24 -46.09 6.62
N GLY A 429 0.09 -47.14 7.37
CA GLY A 429 0.25 -47.04 8.82
C GLY A 429 1.39 -46.11 9.23
N SER A 430 1.14 -45.28 10.25
CA SER A 430 2.14 -44.37 10.81
C SER A 430 3.29 -45.12 11.49
N ASN A 431 4.41 -44.42 11.71
CA ASN A 431 5.52 -44.88 12.55
C ASN A 431 6.15 -46.25 12.17
N GLY A 432 5.89 -46.75 10.95
CA GLY A 432 6.31 -48.07 10.50
C GLY A 432 5.43 -49.23 10.98
N ASP A 433 4.27 -48.96 11.60
CA ASP A 433 3.35 -49.95 12.14
C ASP A 433 2.29 -50.38 11.09
N PRO A 434 2.32 -51.64 10.60
CA PRO A 434 1.33 -52.14 9.65
C PRO A 434 -0.08 -52.33 10.26
N ALA A 435 -0.25 -52.21 11.58
CA ALA A 435 -1.53 -52.30 12.28
C ALA A 435 -2.14 -50.95 12.68
N ALA A 436 -1.55 -49.83 12.25
CA ALA A 436 -1.96 -48.47 12.62
C ALA A 436 -3.25 -47.98 11.92
N TYR A 437 -4.31 -48.80 11.90
CA TYR A 437 -5.60 -48.47 11.25
C TYR A 437 -6.26 -47.17 11.76
N ARG A 438 -5.83 -46.63 12.91
CA ARG A 438 -6.37 -45.42 13.54
C ARG A 438 -5.47 -44.19 13.43
N ASP A 439 -4.31 -44.33 12.78
CA ASP A 439 -3.31 -43.30 12.60
C ASP A 439 -2.57 -43.58 11.28
N LEU A 440 -3.16 -43.11 10.18
CA LEU A 440 -2.59 -43.25 8.85
C LEU A 440 -1.79 -42.01 8.47
N THR A 441 -0.59 -42.22 7.94
CA THR A 441 0.30 -41.16 7.46
C THR A 441 0.47 -41.21 5.95
N GLN A 442 0.56 -40.03 5.34
CA GLN A 442 1.05 -39.87 3.96
C GLN A 442 2.58 -39.76 3.89
N ASN A 443 3.26 -39.52 5.01
CA ASN A 443 4.69 -39.24 5.10
C ASN A 443 5.52 -40.55 5.10
N GLY A 444 5.40 -41.31 4.01
CA GLY A 444 6.08 -42.62 3.87
C GLY A 444 5.38 -43.74 4.64
N GLY A 445 4.05 -43.69 4.75
CA GLY A 445 3.26 -44.66 5.51
C GLY A 445 3.46 -46.11 5.08
N LYS A 446 3.54 -47.00 6.07
CA LYS A 446 3.80 -48.42 5.92
C LYS A 446 2.59 -49.15 5.33
N ASP A 447 2.83 -50.17 4.50
CA ASP A 447 1.77 -51.07 4.02
C ASP A 447 1.01 -51.65 5.22
N LEU A 448 -0.32 -51.51 5.22
CA LEU A 448 -1.18 -52.04 6.27
C LEU A 448 -1.34 -53.55 6.09
N ASP A 449 -1.18 -54.29 7.17
CA ASP A 449 -1.55 -55.71 7.21
C ASP A 449 -3.09 -55.85 7.20
N LEU A 450 -3.60 -57.07 6.97
CA LEU A 450 -5.01 -57.36 7.23
C LEU A 450 -5.27 -57.61 8.73
N PRO A 451 -6.52 -57.41 9.20
CA PRO A 451 -6.95 -57.87 10.51
C PRO A 451 -6.72 -59.38 10.68
N ALA A 452 -6.67 -59.85 11.93
CA ALA A 452 -6.35 -61.24 12.28
C ALA A 452 -7.23 -62.30 11.60
N ASP A 453 -8.40 -61.92 11.10
CA ASP A 453 -9.30 -62.78 10.32
C ASP A 453 -8.78 -63.14 8.91
N GLY A 454 -7.70 -62.48 8.45
CA GLY A 454 -6.98 -62.78 7.21
C GLY A 454 -7.73 -62.43 5.92
N ALA A 455 -7.24 -62.94 4.79
CA ALA A 455 -7.76 -62.68 3.45
C ALA A 455 -9.29 -62.91 3.32
N GLY A 456 -9.96 -62.13 2.47
CA GLY A 456 -11.39 -62.21 2.23
C GLY A 456 -12.01 -60.88 1.80
N THR A 457 -13.35 -60.85 1.70
CA THR A 457 -14.08 -59.64 1.31
C THR A 457 -14.28 -58.72 2.52
N TYR A 458 -13.92 -57.44 2.36
CA TYR A 458 -14.04 -56.41 3.37
C TYR A 458 -14.86 -55.23 2.85
N ASN A 459 -15.72 -54.69 3.71
CA ASN A 459 -16.18 -53.31 3.61
C ASN A 459 -15.11 -52.42 4.24
N ILE A 460 -14.57 -51.50 3.44
CA ILE A 460 -13.47 -50.60 3.77
C ILE A 460 -14.05 -49.20 3.90
N LYS A 461 -13.78 -48.51 5.00
CA LYS A 461 -14.15 -47.09 5.20
C LYS A 461 -12.92 -46.29 5.59
N LEU A 462 -12.44 -45.44 4.69
CA LEU A 462 -11.29 -44.56 4.89
C LEU A 462 -11.77 -43.15 5.22
N TYR A 463 -11.40 -42.67 6.40
CA TYR A 463 -11.62 -41.31 6.85
C TYR A 463 -10.29 -40.55 6.69
N LEU A 464 -10.27 -39.57 5.79
CA LEU A 464 -9.18 -38.62 5.64
C LEU A 464 -9.59 -37.31 6.33
N SER A 465 -8.63 -36.61 6.92
CA SER A 465 -8.89 -35.40 7.72
C SER A 465 -7.63 -34.54 7.79
N TYR A 466 -6.64 -34.90 8.60
CA TYR A 466 -5.32 -34.26 8.63
C TYR A 466 -4.26 -35.29 9.08
N GLU A 467 -2.98 -34.96 8.99
CA GLU A 467 -1.90 -35.86 9.42
C GLU A 467 -2.00 -36.19 10.93
N GLY A 468 -2.19 -37.47 11.28
CA GLY A 468 -2.53 -37.92 12.64
C GLY A 468 -4.04 -38.00 12.96
N GLY A 469 -4.90 -37.55 12.05
CA GLY A 469 -6.37 -37.71 12.10
C GLY A 469 -6.93 -38.77 11.14
N ASN A 470 -6.14 -39.22 10.16
CA ASN A 470 -6.56 -40.19 9.14
C ASN A 470 -6.69 -41.61 9.71
N LYS A 471 -7.71 -42.37 9.30
CA LYS A 471 -7.99 -43.74 9.80
C LYS A 471 -8.76 -44.58 8.79
N VAL A 472 -8.64 -45.91 8.88
CA VAL A 472 -9.46 -46.88 8.16
C VAL A 472 -10.23 -47.78 9.13
N VAL A 473 -11.46 -48.13 8.75
CA VAL A 473 -12.24 -49.20 9.38
C VAL A 473 -12.42 -50.32 8.36
N LEU A 474 -12.01 -51.53 8.73
CA LEU A 474 -12.18 -52.75 7.94
C LEU A 474 -13.23 -53.63 8.61
N THR A 475 -14.29 -53.99 7.89
CA THR A 475 -15.31 -54.93 8.37
C THR A 475 -15.41 -56.10 7.40
N LYS A 476 -15.04 -57.30 7.86
CA LYS A 476 -15.11 -58.53 7.05
C LYS A 476 -16.58 -58.90 6.79
N GLN A 477 -16.88 -59.38 5.58
CA GLN A 477 -18.20 -59.90 5.18
C GLN A 477 -18.36 -61.40 5.50
#